data_AF-A0A2V9KSQ2-F1
#
_entry.id   AF-A0A2V9KSQ2-F1
#
_cell.length_a   1.000
_cell.length_b   1.000
_cell.length_c   1.000
_cell.angle_alpha   90.00
_cell.angle_beta   90.00
_cell.angle_gamma   90.00
#
_symmetry.space_group_name_H-M   'P 1'
#
loop_
_entity.id
_entity.type
_entity.pdbx_description
1 polymer ?
#
loop_
_entity_poly.entity_id
_entity_poly.type
_entity_poly.pdbx_seq_one_letter_code
_entity_poly.pdbx_strand_id
1 'polypeptide(L)'
;MKSQTNIERAESKRFTLSELAAETGLPERTIRYYIARGVLAGPLRNGRGAVYTQEHLGRLQAARELQGKGLTLAEIARLAETGSVRLPEPQAWWSYPIAPDVTVQVREGPSPWRTKQVAAAVAEFARRVATEK
;
A
#
# COMPACT_ATOMS: atom_id res chain seq x y z
N MET A 1 5.66 10.42 25.38
CA MET A 1 4.28 10.32 24.84
C MET A 1 4.28 9.27 23.75
N LYS A 2 3.40 8.27 23.87
CA LYS A 2 3.36 7.09 22.99
C LYS A 2 2.73 7.46 21.66
N SER A 3 3.47 7.29 20.57
CA SER A 3 2.95 7.31 19.21
C SER A 3 2.04 6.10 19.01
N GLN A 4 0.80 6.20 19.47
CA GLN A 4 -0.28 5.24 19.24
C GLN A 4 -0.94 5.42 17.86
N THR A 5 -0.46 6.33 17.03
CA THR A 5 -1.12 6.70 15.77
C THR A 5 -0.57 5.90 14.60
N ASN A 6 -0.88 4.60 14.53
CA ASN A 6 -1.07 3.90 13.24
C ASN A 6 -1.65 2.47 13.35
N ILE A 7 -1.88 1.93 14.55
CA ILE A 7 -2.42 0.57 14.71
C ILE A 7 -3.97 0.53 14.71
N GLU A 8 -4.65 1.68 14.87
CA GLU A 8 -6.12 1.70 15.06
C GLU A 8 -6.96 2.14 13.84
N ARG A 9 -6.38 2.45 12.67
CA ARG A 9 -7.18 3.08 11.60
C ARG A 9 -8.20 2.21 10.85
N ALA A 10 -8.20 0.91 11.09
CA ALA A 10 -9.37 0.04 10.95
C ALA A 10 -8.93 -1.37 11.31
N GLU A 11 -9.59 -1.98 12.30
CA GLU A 11 -9.90 -3.40 12.26
C GLU A 11 -10.40 -3.71 10.85
N SER A 12 -9.47 -4.08 9.95
CA SER A 12 -9.75 -4.21 8.53
C SER A 12 -10.53 -5.51 8.41
N LYS A 13 -11.86 -5.42 8.55
CA LYS A 13 -12.76 -6.57 8.59
C LYS A 13 -12.34 -7.54 7.48
N ARG A 14 -11.90 -8.71 7.92
CA ARG A 14 -11.43 -9.77 7.04
C ARG A 14 -12.63 -10.62 6.69
N PHE A 15 -12.77 -10.91 5.41
CA PHE A 15 -13.85 -11.71 4.88
C PHE A 15 -13.27 -12.96 4.24
N THR A 16 -13.93 -14.07 4.42
CA THR A 16 -13.82 -15.25 3.56
C THR A 16 -14.58 -15.02 2.27
N LEU A 17 -14.38 -15.90 1.28
CA LEU A 17 -15.12 -15.82 0.03
C LEU A 17 -16.65 -15.98 0.23
N SER A 18 -17.05 -16.85 1.17
CA SER A 18 -18.45 -17.07 1.51
C SER A 18 -19.08 -15.84 2.17
N GLU A 19 -18.34 -15.16 3.04
CA GLU A 19 -18.82 -13.92 3.67
C GLU A 19 -18.95 -12.79 2.65
N LEU A 20 -17.99 -12.64 1.72
CA LEU A 20 -18.13 -11.71 0.60
C LEU A 20 -19.36 -12.04 -0.26
N ALA A 21 -19.60 -13.31 -0.55
CA ALA A 21 -20.76 -13.74 -1.33
C ALA A 21 -22.07 -13.37 -0.62
N ALA A 22 -22.15 -13.59 0.69
CA ALA A 22 -23.30 -13.20 1.50
C ALA A 22 -23.51 -11.68 1.52
N GLU A 23 -22.46 -10.89 1.75
CA GLU A 23 -22.53 -9.42 1.86
C GLU A 23 -22.81 -8.74 0.51
N THR A 24 -22.34 -9.31 -0.60
CA THR A 24 -22.55 -8.73 -1.96
C THR A 24 -23.78 -9.27 -2.66
N GLY A 25 -24.32 -10.41 -2.19
CA GLY A 25 -25.33 -11.20 -2.90
C GLY A 25 -24.82 -11.82 -4.21
N LEU A 26 -23.50 -11.83 -4.45
CA LEU A 26 -22.90 -12.46 -5.63
C LEU A 26 -22.50 -13.90 -5.30
N PRO A 27 -22.77 -14.88 -6.17
CA PRO A 27 -22.26 -16.22 -6.00
C PRO A 27 -20.73 -16.24 -5.94
N GLU A 28 -20.13 -17.13 -5.14
CA GLU A 28 -18.67 -17.27 -5.06
C GLU A 28 -18.00 -17.46 -6.43
N ARG A 29 -18.67 -18.20 -7.33
CA ARG A 29 -18.18 -18.40 -8.71
C ARG A 29 -18.02 -17.09 -9.46
N THR A 30 -18.94 -16.15 -9.26
CA THR A 30 -18.95 -14.84 -9.92
C THR A 30 -17.82 -13.98 -9.37
N ILE A 31 -17.59 -14.04 -8.06
CA ILE A 31 -16.46 -13.34 -7.42
C ILE A 31 -15.12 -13.87 -7.96
N ARG A 32 -14.93 -15.19 -8.03
CA ARG A 32 -13.73 -15.79 -8.63
C ARG A 32 -13.57 -15.41 -10.10
N TYR A 33 -14.68 -15.35 -10.84
CA TYR A 33 -14.68 -14.89 -12.22
C TYR A 33 -14.23 -13.42 -12.35
N TYR A 34 -14.65 -12.54 -11.44
CA TYR A 34 -14.24 -11.13 -11.45
C TYR A 34 -12.76 -10.97 -11.13
N ILE A 35 -12.23 -11.78 -10.21
CA ILE A 35 -10.79 -11.86 -9.93
C ILE A 35 -10.02 -12.28 -11.18
N ALA A 36 -10.46 -13.37 -11.85
CA ALA A 36 -9.82 -13.86 -13.07
C ALA A 36 -9.84 -12.86 -14.23
N ARG A 37 -10.81 -11.94 -14.26
CA ARG A 37 -10.95 -10.89 -15.27
C ARG A 37 -10.28 -9.55 -14.87
N GLY A 38 -9.63 -9.48 -13.71
CA GLY A 38 -8.94 -8.28 -13.24
C GLY A 38 -9.84 -7.17 -12.70
N VAL A 39 -11.14 -7.43 -12.56
CA VAL A 39 -12.10 -6.47 -11.97
C VAL A 39 -11.85 -6.30 -10.47
N LEU A 40 -11.44 -7.39 -9.81
CA LEU A 40 -11.11 -7.43 -8.39
C LEU A 40 -9.66 -7.91 -8.23
N ALA A 41 -8.94 -7.34 -7.27
CA ALA A 41 -7.64 -7.88 -6.88
C ALA A 41 -7.79 -9.32 -6.32
N GLY A 42 -6.73 -10.11 -6.47
CA GLY A 42 -6.65 -11.42 -5.82
C GLY A 42 -6.68 -11.30 -4.29
N PRO A 43 -7.01 -12.39 -3.57
CA PRO A 43 -7.08 -12.36 -2.12
C PRO A 43 -5.72 -12.04 -1.49
N LEU A 44 -5.76 -11.43 -0.31
CA LEU A 44 -4.56 -11.06 0.46
C LEU A 44 -3.71 -12.29 0.85
N ARG A 45 -4.38 -13.44 1.01
CA ARG A 45 -3.77 -14.75 1.26
C ARG A 45 -4.42 -15.78 0.34
N ASN A 46 -3.62 -16.57 -0.37
CA ASN A 46 -4.10 -17.62 -1.28
C ASN A 46 -4.35 -18.96 -0.55
N GLY A 47 -5.19 -19.82 -1.12
CA GLY A 47 -5.43 -21.21 -0.68
C GLY A 47 -6.78 -21.43 0.02
N ARG A 48 -6.89 -22.50 0.83
CA ARG A 48 -8.12 -22.90 1.55
C ARG A 48 -8.63 -21.85 2.56
N GLY A 49 -7.77 -20.93 2.99
CA GLY A 49 -8.12 -19.80 3.84
C GLY A 49 -7.95 -18.48 3.10
N ALA A 50 -8.62 -18.32 1.94
CA ALA A 50 -8.56 -17.09 1.18
C ALA A 50 -9.16 -15.93 1.99
N VAL A 51 -8.37 -14.86 2.16
CA VAL A 51 -8.76 -13.69 2.95
C VAL A 51 -8.93 -12.49 2.04
N TYR A 52 -10.06 -11.82 2.21
CA TYR A 52 -10.43 -10.58 1.55
C TYR A 52 -10.64 -9.47 2.59
N THR A 53 -10.64 -8.23 2.12
CA THR A 53 -10.73 -7.03 2.96
C THR A 53 -11.96 -6.22 2.59
N GLN A 54 -12.28 -5.19 3.40
CA GLN A 54 -13.33 -4.23 3.11
C GLN A 54 -13.19 -3.57 1.71
N GLU A 55 -11.95 -3.38 1.23
CA GLU A 55 -11.70 -2.87 -0.12
C GLU A 55 -12.28 -3.80 -1.21
N HIS A 56 -12.18 -5.11 -1.01
CA HIS A 56 -12.72 -6.08 -1.94
C HIS A 56 -14.26 -6.02 -1.98
N LEU A 57 -14.89 -5.86 -0.81
CA LEU A 57 -16.34 -5.70 -0.70
C LEU A 57 -16.82 -4.45 -1.45
N GLY A 58 -16.17 -3.30 -1.20
CA GLY A 58 -16.49 -2.04 -1.87
C GLY A 58 -16.31 -2.13 -3.39
N ARG A 59 -15.26 -2.81 -3.86
CA ARG A 59 -15.06 -3.03 -5.30
C ARG A 59 -16.14 -3.92 -5.93
N LEU A 60 -16.57 -4.98 -5.25
CA LEU A 60 -17.64 -5.85 -5.76
C LEU A 60 -18.99 -5.10 -5.86
N GLN A 61 -19.29 -4.25 -4.88
CA GLN A 61 -20.48 -3.40 -4.91
C GLN A 61 -20.41 -2.38 -6.07
N ALA A 62 -19.29 -1.68 -6.22
CA ALA A 62 -19.08 -0.74 -7.33
C ALA A 62 -19.16 -1.43 -8.71
N ALA A 63 -18.56 -2.61 -8.86
CA ALA A 63 -18.63 -3.38 -10.10
C ALA A 63 -20.08 -3.73 -10.47
N ARG A 64 -20.90 -4.11 -9.48
CA ARG A 64 -22.32 -4.41 -9.68
C ARG A 64 -23.11 -3.18 -10.14
N GLU A 65 -22.87 -2.02 -9.52
CA GLU A 65 -23.50 -0.77 -9.93
C GLU A 65 -23.12 -0.37 -11.35
N LEU A 66 -21.85 -0.51 -11.73
CA LEU A 66 -21.37 -0.21 -13.08
C LEU A 66 -21.95 -1.17 -14.13
N GLN A 67 -22.08 -2.46 -13.80
CA GLN A 67 -22.79 -3.40 -14.68
C GLN A 67 -24.26 -3.03 -14.84
N GLY A 68 -24.92 -2.57 -13.78
CA GLY A 68 -26.30 -2.06 -13.85
C GLY A 68 -26.45 -0.86 -14.78
N LYS A 69 -25.37 -0.10 -15.02
CA LYS A 69 -25.29 1.01 -15.98
C LYS A 69 -24.93 0.54 -17.41
N GLY A 70 -24.81 -0.76 -17.64
CA GLY A 70 -24.50 -1.34 -18.95
C GLY A 70 -23.01 -1.50 -19.27
N LEU A 71 -22.11 -1.24 -18.32
CA LEU A 71 -20.68 -1.44 -18.56
C LEU A 71 -20.33 -2.93 -18.59
N THR A 72 -19.48 -3.30 -19.53
CA THR A 72 -18.89 -4.63 -19.61
C THR A 72 -17.82 -4.82 -18.52
N LEU A 73 -17.58 -6.07 -18.13
CA LEU A 73 -16.52 -6.37 -17.15
C LEU A 73 -15.12 -5.93 -17.61
N ALA A 74 -14.87 -5.87 -18.92
CA ALA A 74 -13.59 -5.39 -19.45
C ALA A 74 -13.42 -3.88 -19.23
N GLU A 75 -14.48 -3.09 -19.43
CA GLU A 75 -14.47 -1.65 -19.15
C GLU A 75 -14.33 -1.38 -17.65
N ILE A 76 -15.03 -2.16 -16.82
CA ILE A 76 -14.92 -2.05 -15.36
C ILE A 76 -13.50 -2.38 -14.90
N ALA A 77 -12.86 -3.42 -15.43
CA ALA A 77 -11.47 -3.76 -15.11
C ALA A 77 -10.51 -2.62 -15.46
N ARG A 78 -10.65 -2.02 -16.65
CA ARG A 78 -9.83 -0.87 -17.07
C ARG A 78 -10.00 0.35 -16.16
N LEU A 79 -11.23 0.62 -15.72
CA LEU A 79 -11.50 1.69 -14.74
C LEU A 79 -10.86 1.38 -13.38
N ALA A 80 -10.89 0.10 -12.97
CA ALA A 80 -10.31 -0.35 -11.71
C ALA A 80 -8.78 -0.26 -11.68
N GLU A 81 -8.10 -0.41 -12.82
CA GLU A 81 -6.65 -0.18 -12.96
C GLU A 81 -6.28 1.30 -12.83
N THR A 82 -7.16 2.19 -13.28
CA THR A 82 -6.91 3.65 -13.29
C THR A 82 -7.21 4.31 -11.93
N GLY A 83 -8.04 3.69 -11.10
CA GLY A 83 -8.75 4.35 -10.01
C GLY A 83 -8.05 4.52 -8.65
N SER A 84 -6.81 4.04 -8.45
CA SER A 84 -6.17 4.20 -7.13
C SER A 84 -4.65 4.33 -7.20
N VAL A 85 -4.16 5.54 -7.45
CA VAL A 85 -2.77 5.88 -7.12
C VAL A 85 -2.68 6.06 -5.61
N ARG A 86 -2.25 5.01 -4.90
CA ARG A 86 -1.88 5.17 -3.49
C ARG A 86 -0.53 5.87 -3.44
N LEU A 87 -0.51 7.11 -2.97
CA LEU A 87 0.74 7.78 -2.67
C LEU A 87 1.45 7.00 -1.54
N PRO A 88 2.77 6.76 -1.64
CA PRO A 88 3.53 6.18 -0.54
C PRO A 88 3.38 7.05 0.71
N GLU A 89 3.53 6.46 1.90
CA GLU A 89 3.54 7.26 3.14
C GLU A 89 4.62 8.34 3.03
N PRO A 90 4.30 9.59 3.44
CA PRO A 90 5.28 10.67 3.40
C PRO A 90 6.45 10.31 4.30
N GLN A 91 7.63 10.15 3.70
CA GLN A 91 8.87 9.86 4.41
C GLN A 91 9.59 11.17 4.71
N ALA A 92 9.96 11.40 5.98
CA ALA A 92 10.80 12.52 6.37
C ALA A 92 12.28 12.16 6.16
N TRP A 93 13.08 13.12 5.70
CA TRP A 93 14.51 12.95 5.44
C TRP A 93 15.28 14.12 6.06
N TRP A 94 16.40 13.83 6.71
CA TRP A 94 17.43 14.81 7.01
C TRP A 94 18.39 14.93 5.84
N SER A 95 18.71 16.17 5.47
CA SER A 95 19.63 16.48 4.40
C SER A 95 20.90 17.10 4.98
N TYR A 96 22.05 16.48 4.69
CA TYR A 96 23.37 16.95 5.10
C TYR A 96 24.13 17.43 3.84
N PRO A 97 24.22 18.75 3.60
CA PRO A 97 25.10 19.27 2.56
C PRO A 97 26.55 19.08 3.03
N ILE A 98 27.29 18.23 2.33
CA ILE A 98 28.66 17.83 2.69
C ILE A 98 29.68 18.67 1.94
N ALA A 99 29.41 18.97 0.68
CA ALA A 99 30.23 19.78 -0.22
C ALA A 99 29.32 20.55 -1.18
N PRO A 100 29.82 21.51 -1.97
CA PRO A 100 29.01 22.29 -2.93
C PRO A 100 28.24 21.41 -3.93
N ASP A 101 28.76 20.24 -4.24
CA ASP A 101 28.24 19.27 -5.20
C ASP A 101 27.75 17.95 -4.54
N VAL A 102 27.86 17.82 -3.22
CA VAL A 102 27.53 16.57 -2.51
C VAL A 102 26.54 16.82 -1.37
N THR A 103 25.38 16.17 -1.45
CA THR A 103 24.36 16.13 -0.40
C THR A 103 24.07 14.69 -0.01
N VAL A 104 24.06 14.40 1.30
CA VAL A 104 23.67 13.09 1.83
C VAL A 104 22.29 13.20 2.45
N GLN A 105 21.35 12.38 1.97
CA GLN A 105 20.01 12.31 2.54
C GLN A 105 19.85 11.06 3.41
N VAL A 106 19.35 11.24 4.62
CA VAL A 106 19.10 10.18 5.60
C VAL A 106 17.63 10.16 5.95
N ARG A 107 16.98 9.02 5.80
CA ARG A 107 15.58 8.86 6.21
C ARG A 107 15.44 9.03 7.73
N GLU A 108 14.54 9.90 8.16
CA GLU A 108 14.15 10.04 9.56
C GLU A 108 13.36 8.79 9.99
N GLY A 109 13.78 8.17 11.10
CA GLY A 109 13.13 6.96 11.63
C GLY A 109 14.07 5.74 11.65
N PRO A 110 15.02 5.71 12.60
CA PRO A 110 15.00 4.61 13.56
C PRO A 110 15.31 5.01 15.01
N SER A 111 15.22 4.04 15.91
CA SER A 111 15.56 4.11 17.35
C SER A 111 16.85 4.91 17.61
N PRO A 112 16.96 5.68 18.72
CA PRO A 112 18.03 6.68 18.94
C PRO A 112 19.47 6.19 18.74
N TRP A 113 19.74 4.91 18.96
CA TRP A 113 21.08 4.32 18.78
C TRP A 113 21.50 4.22 17.31
N ARG A 114 20.58 3.88 16.40
CA ARG A 114 20.86 3.73 14.98
C ARG A 114 21.00 5.09 14.30
N THR A 115 20.26 6.09 14.79
CA THR A 115 20.45 7.50 14.40
C THR A 115 21.87 7.98 14.66
N LYS A 116 22.45 7.69 15.84
CA LYS A 116 23.85 8.04 16.15
C LYS A 116 24.83 7.33 15.22
N GLN A 117 24.62 6.05 14.93
CA GLN A 117 25.49 5.29 14.02
C GLN A 117 25.46 5.86 12.59
N VAL A 118 24.27 6.21 12.09
CA VAL A 118 24.13 6.81 10.76
C VAL A 118 24.77 8.20 10.73
N ALA A 119 24.55 9.04 11.75
CA ALA A 119 25.19 10.35 11.85
C ALA A 119 26.73 10.24 11.86
N ALA A 120 27.28 9.25 12.58
CA ALA A 120 28.72 9.00 12.60
C ALA A 120 29.26 8.60 11.22
N ALA A 121 28.53 7.77 10.49
CA ALA A 121 28.90 7.37 9.13
C ALA A 121 28.85 8.55 8.14
N VAL A 122 27.80 9.39 8.23
CA VAL A 122 27.71 10.61 7.41
C VAL A 122 28.87 11.57 7.73
N ALA A 123 29.23 11.73 9.00
CA ALA A 123 30.36 12.54 9.40
C ALA A 123 31.71 11.99 8.91
N GLU A 124 31.88 10.67 8.87
CA GLU A 124 33.07 10.05 8.29
C GLU A 124 33.17 10.26 6.78
N PHE A 125 32.06 10.07 6.07
CA PHE A 125 31.97 10.36 4.64
C PHE A 125 32.31 11.82 4.36
N ALA A 126 31.78 12.75 5.16
CA ALA A 126 32.08 14.16 5.04
C ALA A 126 33.56 14.47 5.17
N ARG A 127 34.26 13.82 6.12
CA ARG A 127 35.71 13.98 6.27
C ARG A 127 36.47 13.49 5.04
N ARG A 128 36.09 12.35 4.46
CA ARG A 128 36.76 11.80 3.26
C ARG A 128 36.61 12.75 2.06
N VAL A 129 35.38 13.18 1.79
CA VAL A 129 35.08 14.08 0.66
C VAL A 129 35.74 15.45 0.84
N ALA A 130 35.84 15.95 2.08
CA ALA A 130 36.54 17.21 2.36
C ALA A 130 38.07 17.12 2.22
N THR A 131 38.66 15.91 2.21
CA THR A 131 40.12 15.70 2.15
C THR A 131 40.64 15.55 0.70
N GLU A 132 39.77 15.30 -0.28
CA GLU A 132 40.13 15.20 -1.71
C GLU A 132 40.22 16.57 -2.43
N LYS A 133 40.64 17.62 -1.70
CA LYS A 133 40.80 18.97 -2.26
C LYS A 133 42.24 19.32 -2.61
#